data_AF-A0A368VL74-F1
#
_entry.id   AF-A0A368VL74-F1
#
_cell.length_a   1.000
_cell.length_b   1.000
_cell.length_c   1.000
_cell.angle_alpha   90.00
_cell.angle_beta   90.00
_cell.angle_gamma   90.00
#
_symmetry.space_group_name_H-M   'P 1'
#
loop_
_entity.id
_entity.type
_entity.pdbx_description
1 polymer ?
#
loop_
_entity_poly.entity_id
_entity_poly.type
_entity_poly.pdbx_seq_one_letter_code
_entity_poly.pdbx_strand_id
1 'polypeptide(L)'
;MTMEKISIPGKEAKKHILAALKLVFPGFKFSLTSEYDSVLVSWTDGPLTPDVQKVLNRFESYTRVLWKTDYTEPTGYEWKGQLYLGPRYLSTVRRLSDERKAELIEYMAAGGADYYDAKVFERVDAEREMIREGNLDGFEPKNLPDLMRDAAPEIDKREKKGIQSGDTPAAVMVEPKQTAQVINFPNRGSAVREHEFYKTLDPEQRLKLRTLQMLFKVDADRLIESGLSVDEAFSLAATHVLK
;
A
#
# COMPACT_ATOMS: atom_id res chain seq x y z
N MET A 1 -13.99 -15.82 -1.96
CA MET A 1 -13.83 -15.85 -0.50
C MET A 1 -12.87 -14.75 -0.10
N THR A 2 -13.33 -13.72 0.60
CA THR A 2 -12.45 -12.70 1.19
C THR A 2 -11.73 -13.36 2.37
N MET A 3 -10.40 -13.48 2.30
CA MET A 3 -9.62 -13.92 3.45
C MET A 3 -9.78 -12.92 4.59
N GLU A 4 -10.15 -13.40 5.76
CA GLU A 4 -10.23 -12.58 6.97
C GLU A 4 -8.83 -12.11 7.36
N LYS A 5 -8.68 -10.83 7.71
CA LYS A 5 -7.40 -10.24 8.09
C LYS A 5 -7.19 -10.40 9.59
N ILE A 6 -6.13 -11.11 9.97
CA ILE A 6 -5.78 -11.32 11.37
C ILE A 6 -4.87 -10.16 11.81
N SER A 7 -5.37 -9.26 12.65
CA SER A 7 -4.55 -8.19 13.24
C SER A 7 -3.59 -8.76 14.27
N ILE A 8 -2.30 -8.45 14.14
CA ILE A 8 -1.25 -8.93 15.05
C ILE A 8 -0.38 -7.79 15.56
N PRO A 9 0.07 -7.83 16.82
CA PRO A 9 0.98 -6.82 17.36
C PRO A 9 2.39 -6.98 16.78
N GLY A 10 3.21 -5.92 16.89
CA GLY A 10 4.60 -5.93 16.41
C GLY A 10 5.44 -7.08 16.97
N LYS A 11 5.16 -7.53 18.21
CA LYS A 11 5.83 -8.68 18.84
C LYS A 11 5.64 -10.00 18.08
N GLU A 12 4.45 -10.23 17.51
CA GLU A 12 4.17 -11.44 16.72
C GLU A 12 4.70 -11.29 15.29
N ALA A 13 4.49 -10.13 14.67
CA ALA A 13 5.03 -9.84 13.33
C ALA A 13 6.57 -9.96 13.28
N LYS A 14 7.26 -9.53 14.34
CA LYS A 14 8.70 -9.71 14.53
C LYS A 14 9.13 -11.18 14.39
N LYS A 15 8.31 -12.15 14.82
CA LYS A 15 8.62 -13.58 14.66
C LYS A 15 8.55 -14.02 13.20
N HIS A 16 7.58 -13.52 12.44
CA HIS A 16 7.46 -13.79 11.01
C HIS A 16 8.66 -13.21 10.25
N ILE A 17 8.99 -11.95 10.53
CA ILE A 17 10.14 -11.25 9.93
C ILE A 17 11.45 -11.98 10.27
N LEU A 18 11.67 -12.33 11.54
CA LEU A 18 12.87 -13.06 11.96
C LEU A 18 12.99 -14.43 11.27
N ALA A 19 11.88 -15.14 11.10
CA ALA A 19 11.87 -16.42 10.40
C ALA A 19 12.27 -16.25 8.92
N ALA A 20 11.74 -15.24 8.23
CA ALA A 20 12.13 -14.95 6.85
C ALA A 20 13.60 -14.50 6.74
N LEU A 21 14.07 -13.62 7.63
CA LEU A 21 15.46 -13.18 7.64
C LEU A 21 16.45 -14.34 7.83
N LYS A 22 16.13 -15.32 8.69
CA LYS A 22 16.96 -16.52 8.87
C LYS A 22 16.98 -17.43 7.65
N LEU A 23 15.90 -17.46 6.87
CA LEU A 23 15.84 -18.22 5.62
C LEU A 23 16.66 -17.53 4.52
N VAL A 24 16.53 -16.21 4.40
CA VAL A 24 17.23 -15.42 3.37
C VAL A 24 18.72 -15.28 3.69
N PHE A 25 19.08 -15.04 4.94
CA PHE A 25 20.47 -14.83 5.39
C PHE A 25 20.87 -15.90 6.42
N PRO A 26 21.11 -17.15 5.98
CA PRO A 26 21.48 -18.22 6.90
C PRO A 26 22.81 -17.90 7.58
N GLY A 27 22.90 -18.21 8.88
CA GLY A 27 24.12 -17.99 9.66
C GLY A 27 24.31 -16.56 10.18
N PHE A 28 23.56 -15.57 9.66
CA PHE A 28 23.62 -14.21 10.18
C PHE A 28 22.60 -13.97 11.30
N LYS A 29 22.97 -13.17 12.30
CA LYS A 29 22.13 -12.85 13.45
C LYS A 29 21.64 -11.40 13.37
N PHE A 30 20.33 -11.23 13.27
CA PHE A 30 19.68 -9.92 13.40
C PHE A 30 19.18 -9.69 14.82
N SER A 31 19.29 -8.45 15.28
CA SER A 31 18.57 -7.96 16.45
C SER A 31 17.25 -7.32 15.99
N LEU A 32 16.15 -7.67 16.64
CA LEU A 32 14.85 -7.06 16.32
C LEU A 32 14.25 -6.51 17.60
N THR A 33 13.69 -5.31 17.53
CA THR A 33 12.93 -4.68 18.61
C THR A 33 11.54 -4.34 18.08
N SER A 34 10.53 -4.40 18.94
CA SER A 34 9.15 -4.07 18.56
C SER A 34 8.54 -3.18 19.62
N GLU A 35 7.92 -2.09 19.21
CA GLU A 35 7.15 -1.19 20.07
C GLU A 35 5.80 -0.95 19.44
N TYR A 36 4.72 -1.41 20.10
CA TYR A 36 3.34 -1.30 19.64
C TYR A 36 3.13 -1.71 18.16
N ASP A 37 3.05 -0.72 17.27
CA ASP A 37 2.81 -0.83 15.84
C ASP A 37 4.08 -0.64 14.98
N SER A 38 5.26 -0.75 15.59
CA SER A 38 6.56 -0.65 14.91
C SER A 38 7.45 -1.87 15.16
N VAL A 39 8.25 -2.22 14.15
CA VAL A 39 9.33 -3.21 14.26
C VAL A 39 10.61 -2.62 13.66
N LEU A 40 11.66 -2.59 14.47
CA LEU A 40 13.00 -2.20 14.08
C LEU A 40 13.87 -3.45 13.92
N VAL A 41 14.50 -3.59 12.76
CA VAL A 41 15.53 -4.60 12.50
C VAL A 41 16.90 -3.93 12.53
N SER A 42 17.79 -4.37 13.40
CA SER A 42 19.13 -3.84 13.52
C SER A 42 20.21 -4.91 13.50
N TRP A 43 21.35 -4.55 12.92
CA TRP A 43 22.51 -5.44 12.84
C TRP A 43 23.79 -4.63 12.63
N THR A 44 24.92 -5.29 12.85
CA THR A 44 26.26 -4.74 12.64
C THR A 44 26.94 -5.51 11.52
N ASP A 45 27.54 -4.79 10.57
CA ASP A 45 28.17 -5.33 9.37
C ASP A 45 27.24 -6.26 8.57
N GLY A 46 27.76 -7.25 7.85
CA GLY A 46 26.94 -8.29 7.23
C GLY A 46 26.09 -7.82 6.04
N PRO A 47 24.86 -8.32 5.86
CA PRO A 47 24.02 -8.04 4.69
C PRO A 47 23.83 -6.55 4.44
N LEU A 48 23.81 -6.16 3.16
CA LEU A 48 23.56 -4.78 2.78
C LEU A 48 22.12 -4.37 3.10
N THR A 49 21.94 -3.10 3.50
CA THR A 49 20.63 -2.55 3.85
C THR A 49 19.56 -2.77 2.77
N PRO A 50 19.84 -2.58 1.46
CA PRO A 50 18.84 -2.83 0.42
C PRO A 50 18.34 -4.28 0.39
N ASP A 51 19.22 -5.26 0.61
CA ASP A 51 18.83 -6.68 0.55
C ASP A 51 17.93 -7.06 1.73
N VAL A 52 18.22 -6.52 2.92
CA VAL A 52 17.35 -6.69 4.09
C VAL A 52 16.02 -5.95 3.89
N GLN A 53 16.05 -4.75 3.31
CA GLN A 53 14.83 -3.99 3.01
C GLN A 53 13.90 -4.75 2.07
N LYS A 54 14.44 -5.50 1.09
CA LYS A 54 13.62 -6.37 0.23
C LYS A 54 12.82 -7.40 1.02
N VAL A 55 13.40 -7.95 2.09
CA VAL A 55 12.68 -8.86 2.99
C VAL A 55 11.58 -8.13 3.74
N LEU A 56 11.86 -6.94 4.27
CA LEU A 56 10.87 -6.16 5.04
C LEU A 56 9.69 -5.69 4.18
N ASN A 57 9.94 -5.30 2.93
CA ASN A 57 8.89 -4.90 1.97
C ASN A 57 7.81 -5.99 1.79
N ARG A 58 8.14 -7.27 2.05
CA ARG A 58 7.18 -8.38 2.03
C ARG A 58 6.19 -8.38 3.20
N PHE A 59 6.57 -7.79 4.33
CA PHE A 59 5.80 -7.73 5.57
C PHE A 59 5.08 -6.40 5.79
N GLU A 60 5.20 -5.49 4.83
CA GLU A 60 4.54 -4.19 4.89
C GLU A 60 3.02 -4.37 4.82
N SER A 61 2.35 -3.95 5.88
CA SER A 61 0.91 -4.20 6.08
C SER A 61 0.03 -3.04 5.65
N TYR A 62 0.65 -1.89 5.37
CA TYR A 62 -0.03 -0.63 5.04
C TYR A 62 0.54 -0.11 3.72
N THR A 63 -0.29 -0.12 2.69
CA THR A 63 0.13 0.18 1.32
C THR A 63 -0.15 1.63 0.99
N ARG A 64 0.85 2.34 0.48
CA ARG A 64 0.71 3.75 0.07
C ARG A 64 -0.27 3.89 -1.09
N VAL A 65 -1.14 4.90 -1.02
CA VAL A 65 -2.10 5.23 -2.08
C VAL A 65 -1.66 6.48 -2.83
N LEU A 66 -1.19 6.34 -4.07
CA LEU A 66 -0.55 7.43 -4.82
C LEU A 66 -1.49 8.59 -5.24
N TRP A 67 -2.81 8.42 -5.08
CA TRP A 67 -3.82 9.46 -5.36
C TRP A 67 -3.95 10.51 -4.25
N LYS A 68 -3.66 10.14 -3.00
CA LYS A 68 -3.77 11.04 -1.83
C LYS A 68 -2.41 11.16 -1.18
N THR A 69 -2.02 12.37 -0.82
CA THR A 69 -0.86 12.58 0.05
C THR A 69 -1.12 11.93 1.41
N ASP A 70 -0.16 11.16 1.88
CA ASP A 70 -0.10 10.55 3.23
C ASP A 70 -1.18 9.54 3.61
N TYR A 71 -1.87 8.93 2.62
CA TYR A 71 -2.84 7.87 2.89
C TYR A 71 -2.25 6.46 2.66
N THR A 72 -2.49 5.57 3.62
CA THR A 72 -2.14 4.16 3.54
C THR A 72 -3.35 3.26 3.76
N GLU A 73 -3.50 2.21 2.97
CA GLU A 73 -4.56 1.21 3.12
C GLU A 73 -4.05 -0.05 3.83
N PRO A 74 -4.80 -0.61 4.80
CA PRO A 74 -4.44 -1.85 5.47
C PRO A 74 -4.63 -3.03 4.51
N THR A 75 -3.56 -3.43 3.82
CA THR A 75 -3.56 -4.57 2.88
C THR A 75 -3.16 -5.86 3.57
N GLY A 76 -2.25 -5.77 4.53
CA GLY A 76 -1.65 -6.92 5.20
C GLY A 76 -0.66 -7.68 4.32
N TYR A 77 -0.08 -8.74 4.88
CA TYR A 77 0.80 -9.65 4.18
C TYR A 77 0.36 -11.10 4.41
N GLU A 78 0.52 -11.93 3.40
CA GLU A 78 0.31 -13.37 3.54
C GLU A 78 1.52 -14.00 4.23
N TRP A 79 1.26 -14.93 5.15
CA TRP A 79 2.26 -15.78 5.78
C TRP A 79 1.65 -17.14 6.09
N LYS A 80 2.20 -18.21 5.50
CA LYS A 80 1.76 -19.61 5.72
C LYS A 80 0.26 -19.84 5.48
N GLY A 81 -0.28 -19.24 4.43
CA GLY A 81 -1.68 -19.35 4.00
C GLY A 81 -2.65 -18.45 4.77
N GLN A 82 -2.17 -17.59 5.68
CA GLN A 82 -3.00 -16.67 6.44
C GLN A 82 -2.64 -15.21 6.11
N LEU A 83 -3.65 -14.34 6.07
CA LEU A 83 -3.46 -12.92 5.81
C LEU A 83 -3.38 -12.16 7.14
N TYR A 84 -2.21 -11.59 7.43
CA TYR A 84 -1.96 -10.84 8.66
C TYR A 84 -1.92 -9.35 8.40
N LEU A 85 -2.49 -8.58 9.32
CA LEU A 85 -2.29 -7.14 9.41
C LEU A 85 -1.28 -6.88 10.54
N GLY A 86 -0.03 -6.67 10.17
CA GLY A 86 1.08 -6.43 11.08
C GLY A 86 1.30 -4.95 11.43
N PRO A 87 2.53 -4.59 11.85
CA PRO A 87 2.87 -3.25 12.28
C PRO A 87 2.69 -2.23 11.14
N ARG A 88 2.42 -0.99 11.53
CA ARG A 88 2.35 0.15 10.62
C ARG A 88 3.73 0.55 10.12
N TYR A 89 4.74 0.46 10.96
CA TYR A 89 6.08 0.92 10.65
C TYR A 89 7.09 -0.21 10.72
N LEU A 90 7.85 -0.37 9.65
CA LEU A 90 9.00 -1.26 9.57
C LEU A 90 10.23 -0.42 9.27
N SER A 91 11.29 -0.58 10.06
CA SER A 91 12.53 0.17 9.87
C SER A 91 13.75 -0.73 9.99
N THR A 92 14.82 -0.32 9.32
CA THR A 92 16.12 -0.98 9.37
C THR A 92 17.19 -0.02 9.87
N VAL A 93 18.11 -0.52 10.68
CA VAL A 93 19.31 0.21 11.10
C VAL A 93 20.50 -0.72 11.01
N ARG A 94 21.37 -0.45 10.04
CA ARG A 94 22.67 -1.12 9.91
C ARG A 94 23.75 -0.24 10.50
N ARG A 95 24.59 -0.81 11.36
CA ARG A 95 25.81 -0.17 11.86
C ARG A 95 27.01 -0.81 11.16
N LEU A 96 27.97 0.01 10.74
CA LEU A 96 29.26 -0.49 10.28
C LEU A 96 30.22 -0.49 11.47
N SER A 97 31.02 -1.54 11.61
CA SER A 97 32.17 -1.53 12.51
C SER A 97 33.17 -0.46 12.08
N ASP A 98 33.99 0.00 13.02
CA ASP A 98 34.98 1.04 12.76
C ASP A 98 36.02 0.57 11.73
N GLU A 99 36.40 -0.71 11.77
CA GLU A 99 37.31 -1.36 10.81
C GLU A 99 36.75 -1.31 9.38
N ARG A 100 35.54 -1.85 9.18
CA ARG A 100 34.88 -1.88 7.87
C ARG A 100 34.60 -0.47 7.33
N LYS A 101 34.25 0.46 8.22
CA LYS A 101 34.06 1.86 7.87
C LYS A 101 35.37 2.52 7.43
N ALA A 102 36.48 2.23 8.10
CA ALA A 102 37.80 2.75 7.71
C ALA A 102 38.22 2.24 6.32
N GLU A 103 38.06 0.94 6.07
CA GLU A 103 38.36 0.35 4.75
C GLU A 103 37.51 0.96 3.64
N LEU A 104 36.22 1.20 3.90
CA LEU A 104 35.33 1.85 2.95
C LEU A 104 35.71 3.31 2.69
N ILE A 105 36.16 4.05 3.72
CA ILE A 105 36.66 5.42 3.57
C ILE A 105 37.90 5.43 2.68
N GLU A 106 38.86 4.53 2.92
CA GLU A 106 40.09 4.42 2.12
C GLU A 106 39.79 4.07 0.66
N TYR A 107 38.90 3.10 0.43
CA TYR A 107 38.48 2.70 -0.91
C TYR A 107 37.81 3.84 -1.68
N MET A 108 36.89 4.56 -1.05
CA MET A 108 36.22 5.70 -1.69
C MET A 108 37.19 6.85 -1.97
N ALA A 109 38.11 7.13 -1.04
CA ALA A 109 39.14 8.15 -1.21
C ALA A 109 40.09 7.82 -2.37
N ALA A 110 40.47 6.54 -2.53
CA ALA A 110 41.27 6.09 -3.67
C ALA A 110 40.54 6.28 -5.02
N GLY A 111 39.21 6.20 -5.02
CA GLY A 111 38.35 6.53 -6.16
C GLY A 111 38.06 8.02 -6.36
N GLY A 112 38.60 8.90 -5.51
CA GLY A 112 38.39 10.35 -5.56
C GLY A 112 37.06 10.84 -4.97
N ALA A 113 36.35 9.99 -4.22
CA ALA A 113 35.11 10.34 -3.54
C ALA A 113 35.31 10.49 -2.03
N ASP A 114 34.67 11.49 -1.41
CA ASP A 114 34.64 11.62 0.05
C ASP A 114 33.47 10.83 0.62
N TYR A 115 33.76 9.90 1.54
CA TYR A 115 32.76 9.13 2.27
C TYR A 115 31.73 10.03 2.97
N TYR A 116 32.15 11.12 3.62
CA TYR A 116 31.26 11.93 4.45
C TYR A 116 30.27 12.76 3.63
N ASP A 117 30.66 13.16 2.42
CA ASP A 117 29.81 13.89 1.48
C ASP A 117 28.99 12.97 0.56
N ALA A 118 29.40 11.70 0.42
CA ALA A 118 28.71 10.72 -0.41
C ALA A 118 27.29 10.42 0.09
N LYS A 119 26.38 10.18 -0.84
CA LYS A 119 25.01 9.75 -0.56
C LYS A 119 25.01 8.30 -0.07
N VAL A 120 23.95 7.93 0.66
CA VAL A 120 23.82 6.58 1.23
C VAL A 120 23.93 5.48 0.18
N PHE A 121 23.33 5.66 -1.00
CA PHE A 121 23.42 4.65 -2.06
C PHE A 121 24.83 4.54 -2.65
N GLU A 122 25.58 5.64 -2.76
CA GLU A 122 26.96 5.64 -3.27
C GLU A 122 27.87 4.85 -2.33
N ARG A 123 27.70 5.03 -1.01
CA ARG A 123 28.43 4.25 0.00
C ARG A 123 28.10 2.75 -0.07
N VAL A 124 26.82 2.42 -0.28
CA VAL A 124 26.37 1.02 -0.40
C VAL A 124 26.88 0.39 -1.70
N ASP A 125 26.92 1.14 -2.80
CA ASP A 125 27.44 0.64 -4.07
C ASP A 125 28.96 0.44 -3.99
N ALA A 126 29.71 1.36 -3.39
CA ALA A 126 31.13 1.18 -3.12
C ALA A 126 31.40 -0.07 -2.27
N GLU A 127 30.63 -0.29 -1.20
CA GLU A 127 30.76 -1.49 -0.38
C GLU A 127 30.43 -2.77 -1.18
N ARG A 128 29.41 -2.72 -2.05
CA ARG A 128 29.04 -3.86 -2.91
C ARG A 128 30.17 -4.20 -3.88
N GLU A 129 30.85 -3.20 -4.43
CA GLU A 129 32.02 -3.41 -5.30
C GLU A 129 33.17 -4.04 -4.51
N MET A 130 33.50 -3.52 -3.32
CA MET A 130 34.54 -4.11 -2.46
C MET A 130 34.25 -5.57 -2.10
N ILE A 131 32.98 -5.92 -1.85
CA ILE A 131 32.55 -7.31 -1.64
C ILE A 131 32.77 -8.14 -2.91
N ARG A 132 32.41 -7.63 -4.09
CA ARG A 132 32.58 -8.33 -5.37
C ARG A 132 34.05 -8.57 -5.70
N GLU A 133 34.91 -7.62 -5.37
CA GLU A 133 36.37 -7.72 -5.53
C GLU A 133 37.01 -8.68 -4.51
N GLY A 134 36.29 -9.05 -3.45
CA GLY A 134 36.79 -9.90 -2.37
C GLY A 134 37.61 -9.14 -1.32
N ASN A 135 37.58 -7.81 -1.33
CA ASN A 135 38.23 -6.96 -0.34
C ASN A 135 37.45 -6.91 0.98
N LEU A 136 36.13 -7.14 0.93
CA LEU A 136 35.25 -7.20 2.09
C LEU A 136 34.47 -8.50 2.14
N ASP A 137 34.25 -9.02 3.36
CA ASP A 137 33.31 -10.11 3.57
C ASP A 137 31.88 -9.67 3.21
N GLY A 138 31.23 -10.42 2.32
CA GLY A 138 29.85 -10.23 1.93
C GLY A 138 28.90 -11.24 2.57
N PHE A 139 27.62 -10.89 2.63
CA PHE A 139 26.55 -11.84 2.88
C PHE A 139 25.58 -11.85 1.70
N GLU A 140 25.66 -12.89 0.90
CA GLU A 140 24.74 -13.06 -0.22
C GLU A 140 23.38 -13.59 0.28
N PRO A 141 22.27 -12.90 -0.07
CA PRO A 141 20.95 -13.42 0.22
C PRO A 141 20.68 -14.70 -0.59
N LYS A 142 20.03 -15.68 0.04
CA LYS A 142 19.43 -16.78 -0.72
C LYS A 142 18.34 -16.24 -1.63
N ASN A 143 18.31 -16.74 -2.87
CA ASN A 143 17.28 -16.39 -3.84
C ASN A 143 15.92 -16.98 -3.43
N LEU A 144 15.15 -16.19 -2.68
CA LEU A 144 13.82 -16.53 -2.17
C LEU A 144 12.84 -15.42 -2.58
N PRO A 145 12.39 -15.39 -3.85
CA PRO A 145 11.56 -14.30 -4.37
C PRO A 145 10.23 -14.14 -3.63
N ASP A 146 9.69 -15.22 -3.06
CA ASP A 146 8.46 -15.16 -2.25
C ASP A 146 8.63 -14.37 -0.95
N LEU A 147 9.87 -14.24 -0.48
CA LEU A 147 10.24 -13.54 0.75
C LEU A 147 10.93 -12.20 0.50
N MET A 148 11.21 -11.84 -0.76
CA MET A 148 11.94 -10.64 -1.13
C MET A 148 11.15 -9.83 -2.17
N ARG A 149 10.93 -8.55 -1.90
CA ARG A 149 10.28 -7.62 -2.83
C ARG A 149 11.12 -6.38 -3.02
N ASP A 150 11.42 -6.02 -4.27
CA ASP A 150 12.24 -4.84 -4.58
C ASP A 150 11.63 -3.54 -4.06
N ALA A 151 10.29 -3.45 -4.01
CA ALA A 151 9.57 -2.31 -3.48
C ALA A 151 8.45 -2.77 -2.53
N ALA A 152 8.09 -1.88 -1.60
CA ALA A 152 6.84 -1.97 -0.88
C ALA A 152 5.66 -1.99 -1.88
N PRO A 153 4.54 -2.66 -1.55
CA PRO A 153 3.34 -2.58 -2.38
C PRO A 153 2.90 -1.11 -2.48
N GLU A 154 2.29 -0.74 -3.61
CA GLU A 154 1.63 0.56 -3.83
C GLU A 154 0.26 0.34 -4.48
N ILE A 155 -0.73 1.17 -4.12
CA ILE A 155 -2.03 1.20 -4.79
C ILE A 155 -2.10 2.49 -5.61
N ASP A 156 -1.97 2.36 -6.93
CA ASP A 156 -2.15 3.48 -7.83
C ASP A 156 -3.64 3.68 -8.14
N LYS A 157 -4.23 4.72 -7.55
CA LYS A 157 -5.61 5.17 -7.85
C LYS A 157 -5.64 6.45 -8.68
N ARG A 158 -4.49 6.90 -9.21
CA ARG A 158 -4.47 8.09 -10.07
C ARG A 158 -5.20 7.76 -11.36
N GLU A 159 -5.99 8.69 -11.85
CA GLU A 159 -6.59 8.56 -13.17
C GLU A 159 -5.47 8.46 -14.20
N LYS A 160 -5.39 7.33 -14.91
CA LYS A 160 -4.52 7.21 -16.07
C LYS A 160 -5.07 8.18 -17.11
N LYS A 161 -4.46 9.36 -17.24
CA LYS A 161 -4.67 10.19 -18.43
C LYS A 161 -4.33 9.31 -19.62
N GLY A 162 -5.36 8.96 -20.40
CA GLY A 162 -5.19 8.14 -21.59
C GLY A 162 -4.10 8.78 -22.44
N ILE A 163 -3.01 8.05 -22.63
CA ILE A 163 -2.14 8.29 -23.78
C ILE A 163 -3.07 8.06 -24.96
N GLN A 164 -3.46 9.13 -25.66
CA GLN A 164 -4.03 8.98 -26.99
C GLN A 164 -2.96 8.28 -27.81
N SER A 165 -3.14 6.98 -28.01
CA SER A 165 -2.39 6.18 -28.96
C SER A 165 -2.76 6.67 -30.36
N GLY A 166 -2.15 7.78 -30.78
CA GLY A 166 -1.91 8.05 -32.19
C GLY A 166 -0.84 7.07 -32.67
N ASP A 167 -1.07 6.53 -33.87
CA ASP A 167 -0.21 5.65 -34.65
C ASP A 167 -0.28 4.15 -34.34
N THR A 168 -1.30 3.51 -34.94
CA THR A 168 -1.20 2.11 -35.39
C THR A 168 -1.06 2.10 -36.91
N PRO A 169 -0.11 1.34 -37.49
CA PRO A 169 -0.26 0.82 -38.84
C PRO A 169 -0.66 -0.66 -38.82
N ALA A 170 -1.69 -0.95 -39.61
CA ALA A 170 -1.96 -2.18 -40.35
C ALA A 170 -2.10 -3.53 -39.60
N ALA A 171 -3.36 -3.86 -39.34
CA ALA A 171 -4.04 -5.13 -39.64
C ALA A 171 -3.22 -6.44 -39.67
N VAL A 172 -3.43 -7.28 -38.65
CA VAL A 172 -3.48 -8.74 -38.81
C VAL A 172 -4.83 -9.22 -38.29
N MET A 173 -5.66 -9.75 -39.19
CA MET A 173 -6.94 -10.36 -38.89
C MET A 173 -6.72 -11.66 -38.10
N VAL A 174 -7.28 -11.74 -36.90
CA VAL A 174 -7.51 -13.01 -36.19
C VAL A 174 -8.97 -13.01 -35.76
N GLU A 175 -9.66 -14.11 -36.08
CA GLU A 175 -11.11 -14.29 -35.97
C GLU A 175 -11.68 -14.09 -34.56
N PRO A 176 -12.95 -13.64 -34.44
CA PRO A 176 -13.56 -13.29 -33.17
C PRO A 176 -14.02 -14.51 -32.37
N LYS A 177 -13.40 -14.77 -31.21
CA LYS A 177 -13.97 -15.66 -30.19
C LYS A 177 -14.97 -14.91 -29.32
N GLN A 178 -16.24 -15.28 -29.51
CA GLN A 178 -17.44 -15.10 -28.68
C GLN A 178 -17.36 -14.12 -27.50
N THR A 179 -18.09 -13.02 -27.65
CA THR A 179 -18.42 -12.03 -26.62
C THR A 179 -19.16 -12.65 -25.44
N ALA A 180 -18.58 -12.54 -24.24
CA ALA A 180 -19.29 -12.78 -22.99
C ALA A 180 -20.43 -11.76 -22.81
N GLN A 181 -21.58 -12.24 -22.33
CA GLN A 181 -22.75 -11.42 -22.05
C GLN A 181 -22.42 -10.37 -20.98
N VAL A 182 -22.69 -9.09 -21.31
CA VAL A 182 -22.60 -7.97 -20.38
C VAL A 182 -23.70 -8.12 -19.34
N ILE A 183 -23.33 -8.46 -18.11
CA ILE A 183 -24.19 -8.30 -16.95
C ILE A 183 -24.26 -6.80 -16.66
N ASN A 184 -25.42 -6.18 -16.87
CA ASN A 184 -25.67 -4.81 -16.41
C ASN A 184 -25.64 -4.80 -14.88
N PHE A 185 -24.57 -4.27 -14.31
CA PHE A 185 -24.51 -3.94 -12.89
C PHE A 185 -25.32 -2.68 -12.63
N PRO A 186 -26.06 -2.58 -11.50
CA PRO A 186 -26.78 -1.37 -11.14
C PRO A 186 -25.81 -0.19 -11.05
N ASN A 187 -26.15 0.90 -11.74
CA ASN A 187 -25.34 2.11 -11.89
C ASN A 187 -24.75 2.58 -10.55
N ARG A 188 -23.41 2.67 -10.47
CA ARG A 188 -22.67 3.41 -9.42
C ARG A 188 -22.95 4.93 -9.42
N GLY A 189 -23.94 5.39 -10.17
CA GLY A 189 -24.36 6.79 -10.26
C GLY A 189 -25.26 7.26 -9.12
N SER A 190 -25.90 6.35 -8.36
CA SER A 190 -26.84 6.75 -7.29
C SER A 190 -26.14 7.46 -6.14
N ALA A 191 -25.04 6.91 -5.61
CA ALA A 191 -24.34 7.51 -4.47
C ALA A 191 -23.69 8.87 -4.78
N VAL A 192 -23.28 9.10 -6.03
CA VAL A 192 -22.73 10.40 -6.47
C VAL A 192 -23.85 11.42 -6.63
N ARG A 193 -24.98 11.02 -7.24
CA ARG A 193 -26.16 11.89 -7.42
C ARG A 193 -26.80 12.27 -6.09
N GLU A 194 -26.90 11.32 -5.16
CA GLU A 194 -27.40 11.58 -3.82
C GLU A 194 -26.52 12.63 -3.11
N HIS A 195 -25.20 12.49 -3.18
CA HIS A 195 -24.28 13.45 -2.55
C HIS A 195 -24.36 14.86 -3.15
N GLU A 196 -24.60 14.98 -4.46
CA GLU A 196 -24.84 16.27 -5.12
C GLU A 196 -26.19 16.87 -4.74
N PHE A 197 -27.25 16.06 -4.69
CA PHE A 197 -28.58 16.48 -4.26
C PHE A 197 -28.59 16.97 -2.81
N TYR A 198 -27.88 16.32 -1.89
CA TYR A 198 -27.75 16.79 -0.50
C TYR A 198 -27.08 18.17 -0.40
N LYS A 199 -26.18 18.53 -1.33
CA LYS A 199 -25.52 19.83 -1.32
C LYS A 199 -26.43 20.97 -1.76
N THR A 200 -27.43 20.69 -2.59
CA THR A 200 -28.38 21.69 -3.07
C THR A 200 -29.48 22.03 -2.06
N LEU A 201 -29.69 21.19 -1.04
CA LEU A 201 -30.72 21.41 -0.02
C LEU A 201 -30.24 22.34 1.09
N ASP A 202 -31.11 23.23 1.54
CA ASP A 202 -30.90 24.04 2.74
C ASP A 202 -30.98 23.20 4.04
N PRO A 203 -30.58 23.75 5.20
CA PRO A 203 -30.59 23.00 6.46
C PRO A 203 -31.96 22.47 6.88
N GLU A 204 -33.05 23.19 6.56
CA GLU A 204 -34.41 22.80 6.93
C GLU A 204 -34.90 21.63 6.05
N GLN A 205 -34.66 21.71 4.75
CA GLN A 205 -34.97 20.66 3.78
C GLN A 205 -34.17 19.38 4.07
N ARG A 206 -32.91 19.49 4.51
CA ARG A 206 -32.13 18.32 4.95
C ARG A 206 -32.76 17.61 6.16
N LEU A 207 -33.32 18.39 7.10
CA LEU A 207 -34.01 17.84 8.26
C LEU A 207 -35.32 17.15 7.84
N LYS A 208 -36.11 17.77 6.96
CA LYS A 208 -37.33 17.17 6.38
C LYS A 208 -37.03 15.88 5.63
N LEU A 209 -35.99 15.85 4.79
CA LEU A 209 -35.56 14.65 4.07
C LEU A 209 -35.14 13.52 5.01
N ARG A 210 -34.36 13.82 6.06
CA ARG A 210 -34.02 12.81 7.08
C ARG A 210 -35.25 12.25 7.79
N THR A 211 -36.24 13.10 8.05
CA THR A 211 -37.48 12.70 8.70
C THR A 211 -38.30 11.78 7.79
N LEU A 212 -38.36 12.09 6.50
CA LEU A 212 -38.96 11.23 5.47
C LEU A 212 -38.25 9.87 5.35
N GLN A 213 -36.92 9.85 5.38
CA GLN A 213 -36.13 8.62 5.36
C GLN A 213 -36.40 7.75 6.59
N MET A 214 -36.44 8.35 7.77
CA MET A 214 -36.63 7.60 9.03
C MET A 214 -38.05 7.06 9.19
N LEU A 215 -39.07 7.87 8.89
CA LEU A 215 -40.46 7.52 9.17
C LEU A 215 -41.15 6.79 8.01
N PHE A 216 -40.79 7.12 6.77
CA PHE A 216 -41.49 6.62 5.57
C PHE A 216 -40.59 5.83 4.62
N LYS A 217 -39.29 5.65 4.97
CA LYS A 217 -38.30 4.95 4.13
C LYS A 217 -38.24 5.49 2.69
N VAL A 218 -38.40 6.81 2.56
CA VAL A 218 -38.28 7.51 1.28
C VAL A 218 -36.85 7.97 1.10
N ASP A 219 -36.13 7.33 0.18
CA ASP A 219 -34.75 7.70 -0.16
C ASP A 219 -34.70 8.85 -1.16
N ALA A 220 -33.60 9.60 -1.17
CA ALA A 220 -33.41 10.78 -2.03
C ALA A 220 -33.58 10.45 -3.53
N ASP A 221 -33.11 9.27 -3.95
CA ASP A 221 -33.26 8.80 -5.32
C ASP A 221 -34.73 8.71 -5.76
N ARG A 222 -35.63 8.28 -4.87
CA ARG A 222 -37.07 8.18 -5.17
C ARG A 222 -37.73 9.55 -5.31
N LEU A 223 -37.23 10.55 -4.58
CA LEU A 223 -37.71 11.94 -4.71
C LEU A 223 -37.26 12.57 -6.02
N ILE A 224 -35.99 12.35 -6.38
CA ILE A 224 -35.44 12.80 -7.66
C ILE A 224 -36.17 12.14 -8.84
N GLU A 225 -36.44 10.84 -8.76
CA GLU A 225 -37.17 10.09 -9.79
C GLU A 225 -38.65 10.50 -9.91
N SER A 226 -39.29 10.87 -8.80
CA SER A 226 -40.68 11.35 -8.80
C SER A 226 -40.82 12.82 -9.19
N GLY A 227 -39.71 13.57 -9.27
CA GLY A 227 -39.69 14.99 -9.61
C GLY A 227 -40.33 15.90 -8.55
N LEU A 228 -40.62 15.37 -7.37
CA LEU A 228 -41.19 16.13 -6.25
C LEU A 228 -40.08 16.83 -5.47
N SER A 229 -40.35 18.07 -5.05
CA SER A 229 -39.47 18.74 -4.11
C SER A 229 -39.55 18.09 -2.72
N VAL A 230 -38.50 18.28 -1.90
CA VAL A 230 -38.46 17.75 -0.53
C VAL A 230 -39.61 18.31 0.31
N ASP A 231 -39.97 19.58 0.13
CA ASP A 231 -41.06 20.23 0.87
C ASP A 231 -42.43 19.67 0.47
N GLU A 232 -42.69 19.46 -0.83
CA GLU A 232 -43.94 18.86 -1.31
C GLU A 232 -44.10 17.42 -0.80
N ALA A 233 -43.04 16.62 -0.87
CA ALA A 233 -43.05 15.27 -0.35
C ALA A 233 -43.28 15.22 1.17
N PHE A 234 -42.70 16.18 1.90
CA PHE A 234 -42.90 16.31 3.35
C PHE A 234 -44.34 16.69 3.69
N SER A 235 -44.93 17.65 2.97
CA SER A 235 -46.33 18.05 3.14
C SER A 235 -47.31 16.91 2.81
N LEU A 236 -47.05 16.13 1.76
CA LEU A 236 -47.85 14.95 1.41
C LEU A 236 -47.76 13.85 2.47
N ALA A 237 -46.57 13.60 3.01
CA ALA A 237 -46.39 12.63 4.09
C ALA A 237 -47.09 13.08 5.39
N ALA A 238 -47.02 14.37 5.73
CA ALA A 238 -47.68 14.93 6.90
C ALA A 238 -49.22 14.85 6.81
N THR A 239 -49.80 15.06 5.61
CA THR A 239 -51.25 14.92 5.39
C THR A 239 -51.73 13.47 5.47
N HIS A 240 -50.85 12.50 5.18
CA HIS A 240 -51.15 11.07 5.33
C HIS A 240 -51.05 10.56 6.77
N VAL A 241 -50.29 11.22 7.65
CA VAL A 241 -50.16 10.85 9.08
C VAL A 241 -51.23 11.49 9.96
N LEU A 242 -51.86 12.57 9.51
CA LEU A 242 -52.92 13.28 10.24
C LEU A 242 -54.35 12.80 9.91
N LYS A 243 -54.50 11.68 9.20
CA LYS A 243 -55.77 10.96 8.99
C LYS A 243 -55.73 9.65 9.75
#